data_AF-A0A930SCD1-F1
#
_entry.id   AF-A0A930SCD1-F1
#
_cell.length_a   1.000
_cell.length_b   1.000
_cell.length_c   1.000
_cell.angle_alpha   90.00
_cell.angle_beta   90.00
_cell.angle_gamma   90.00
#
_symmetry.space_group_name_H-M   'P 1'
#
loop_
_entity.id
_entity.type
_entity.pdbx_description
1 polymer ?
#
loop_
_entity_poly.entity_id
_entity_poly.type
_entity_poly.pdbx_seq_one_letter_code
_entity_poly.pdbx_strand_id
1 'polypeptide(L)'
;MNVVLIYTKLRPTQTAVLKLNDDGTYTILVNSDKPIDVQRKGILHEIGHILNDDMYSHAHIDLIERMAHAREIEFEGINFYTHIL
;
A
#
# COMPACT_ATOMS: atom_id res chain seq x y z
N MET A 1 9.71 -7.40 -6.25
CA MET A 1 8.87 -7.74 -5.08
C MET A 1 7.41 -7.50 -5.46
N ASN A 2 6.47 -8.36 -5.05
CA ASN A 2 5.05 -8.19 -5.43
C ASN A 2 4.21 -7.82 -4.20
N VAL A 3 3.42 -6.75 -4.33
CA VAL A 3 2.53 -6.24 -3.30
C VAL A 3 1.11 -6.17 -3.85
N VAL A 4 0.17 -6.79 -3.15
CA VAL A 4 -1.25 -6.77 -3.47
C VAL A 4 -1.97 -5.80 -2.53
N LEU A 5 -2.67 -4.82 -3.06
CA LEU A 5 -3.55 -3.93 -2.31
C LEU A 5 -4.98 -4.46 -2.37
N ILE A 6 -5.60 -4.66 -1.20
CA ILE A 6 -7.00 -5.06 -1.12
C ILE A 6 -7.75 -4.00 -0.34
N TYR A 7 -8.62 -3.26 -1.02
CA TYR A 7 -9.50 -2.29 -0.39
C TYR A 7 -10.70 -3.02 0.22
N THR A 8 -10.86 -2.92 1.54
CA THR A 8 -11.91 -3.62 2.30
C THR A 8 -12.24 -2.86 3.58
N LYS A 9 -13.33 -3.24 4.25
CA LYS A 9 -13.68 -2.66 5.56
C LYS A 9 -12.79 -3.24 6.65
N LEU A 10 -12.12 -2.35 7.39
CA LEU A 10 -11.34 -2.69 8.59
C LEU A 10 -11.96 -2.01 9.81
N ARG A 11 -11.46 -2.34 11.00
CA ARG A 11 -11.88 -1.64 12.23
C ARG A 11 -11.59 -0.13 12.09
N PRO A 12 -12.41 0.76 12.68
CA PRO A 12 -12.22 2.21 12.55
C PRO A 12 -10.85 2.73 13.00
N THR A 13 -10.16 2.00 13.88
CA THR A 13 -8.81 2.34 14.36
C THR A 13 -7.70 1.93 13.40
N GLN A 14 -7.99 1.10 12.39
CA GLN A 14 -7.01 0.59 11.43
C GLN A 14 -7.14 1.34 10.10
N THR A 15 -6.00 1.78 9.57
CA THR A 15 -5.94 2.45 8.26
C THR A 15 -5.46 1.49 7.17
N ALA A 16 -4.38 0.76 7.44
CA ALA A 16 -3.89 -0.32 6.61
C ALA A 16 -3.30 -1.43 7.51
N VAL A 17 -3.12 -2.63 6.96
CA VAL A 17 -2.46 -3.76 7.65
C VAL A 17 -1.63 -4.54 6.65
N LEU A 18 -0.35 -4.73 6.94
CA LEU A 18 0.56 -5.58 6.18
C LEU A 18 0.42 -7.06 6.57
N LYS A 19 0.48 -7.92 5.56
CA LYS A 19 0.63 -9.37 5.69
C LYS A 19 1.71 -9.86 4.71
N LEU A 20 2.65 -10.65 5.22
CA LEU A 20 3.53 -11.50 4.39
C LEU A 20 2.80 -12.82 4.10
N ASN A 21 2.77 -13.24 2.83
CA ASN A 21 2.15 -14.48 2.39
C ASN A 21 3.17 -15.61 2.29
N ASP A 22 2.70 -16.86 2.31
CA ASP A 22 3.56 -18.06 2.28
C ASP A 22 4.35 -18.20 0.97
N ASP A 23 3.90 -17.55 -0.12
CA ASP A 23 4.55 -17.52 -1.43
C ASP A 23 5.60 -16.40 -1.57
N GLY A 24 5.88 -15.66 -0.49
CA GLY A 24 6.84 -14.54 -0.48
C GLY A 24 6.31 -13.23 -1.06
N THR A 25 5.02 -13.15 -1.38
CA THR A 25 4.35 -11.89 -1.74
C THR A 25 3.83 -11.16 -0.50
N TYR A 26 3.51 -9.87 -0.66
CA TYR A 26 2.90 -9.07 0.41
C TYR A 26 1.47 -8.70 0.06
N THR A 27 0.62 -8.57 1.09
CA THR A 27 -0.72 -8.02 0.96
C THR A 27 -0.89 -6.87 1.95
N ILE A 28 -1.36 -5.73 1.44
CA ILE A 28 -1.76 -4.59 2.25
C ILE A 28 -3.29 -4.51 2.18
N LEU A 29 -3.93 -4.76 3.32
CA LEU A 29 -5.36 -4.50 3.47
C LEU A 29 -5.55 -3.01 3.73
N VAL A 30 -6.36 -2.32 2.92
CA VAL A 30 -6.57 -0.87 3.00
C VAL A 30 -8.01 -0.61 3.45
N ASN A 31 -8.19 0.19 4.51
CA ASN A 31 -9.52 0.49 5.02
C ASN A 31 -10.28 1.43 4.06
N SER A 32 -11.25 0.87 3.33
CA SER A 32 -12.07 1.60 2.36
C SER A 32 -12.93 2.70 2.98
N ASP A 33 -13.21 2.64 4.29
CA ASP A 33 -14.03 3.63 5.01
C ASP A 33 -13.23 4.89 5.41
N LYS A 34 -11.91 4.92 5.17
CA LYS A 34 -11.06 6.08 5.47
C LYS A 34 -11.03 7.07 4.30
N PRO A 35 -10.79 8.37 4.54
CA PRO A 35 -10.48 9.32 3.46
C PRO A 35 -9.30 8.85 2.60
N ILE A 36 -9.33 9.13 1.31
CA ILE A 36 -8.34 8.61 0.33
C ILE A 36 -6.90 8.99 0.66
N ASP A 37 -6.68 10.19 1.20
CA ASP A 37 -5.36 10.67 1.66
C ASP A 37 -4.87 9.87 2.87
N VAL A 38 -5.78 9.50 3.78
CA VAL A 38 -5.49 8.65 4.94
C VAL A 38 -5.17 7.22 4.49
N GLN A 39 -5.92 6.68 3.53
CA GLN A 39 -5.64 5.37 2.93
C GLN A 39 -4.24 5.32 2.30
N ARG A 40 -3.88 6.34 1.50
CA ARG A 40 -2.57 6.48 0.87
C ARG A 40 -1.43 6.52 1.89
N LYS A 41 -1.59 7.28 2.99
CA LYS A 41 -0.62 7.31 4.08
C LYS A 41 -0.44 5.94 4.76
N GLY A 42 -1.53 5.20 4.95
CA GLY A 42 -1.48 3.84 5.48
C GLY A 42 -0.71 2.89 4.58
N ILE A 43 -0.97 2.92 3.27
CA ILE A 43 -0.25 2.08 2.30
C ILE A 43 1.27 2.36 2.35
N LEU A 44 1.66 3.63 2.38
CA LEU A 44 3.07 4.01 2.47
C LEU A 44 3.74 3.55 3.77
N HIS A 45 3.02 3.64 4.89
CA HIS A 45 3.51 3.14 6.17
C HIS A 45 3.82 1.65 6.09
N GLU A 46 2.91 0.85 5.52
CA GLU A 46 3.13 -0.59 5.35
C GLU A 46 4.27 -0.90 4.36
N ILE A 47 4.41 -0.14 3.27
CA ILE A 47 5.55 -0.28 2.35
C ILE A 47 6.88 -0.01 3.08
N GLY A 48 6.90 0.99 3.98
CA GLY A 48 8.05 1.27 4.83
C GLY A 48 8.49 0.07 5.67
N HIS A 49 7.53 -0.68 6.23
CA HIS A 49 7.81 -1.93 6.95
C HIS A 49 8.45 -2.99 6.06
N ILE A 50 8.05 -3.08 4.79
CA ILE A 50 8.60 -4.06 3.85
C ILE A 50 10.06 -3.72 3.47
N LEU A 51 10.37 -2.43 3.32
CA LEU A 51 11.67 -1.95 2.86
C LEU A 51 12.71 -1.72 3.98
N ASN A 52 12.38 -2.05 5.23
CA ASN A 52 13.19 -1.80 6.43
C ASN A 52 13.43 -0.31 6.74
N ASP A 53 12.34 0.41 6.98
CA ASP A 53 12.19 1.60 7.86
C ASP A 53 13.08 2.84 7.61
N ASP A 54 13.18 3.30 6.36
CA ASP A 54 13.69 4.66 6.07
C ASP A 54 13.00 5.37 4.88
N MET A 55 11.79 4.93 4.51
CA MET A 55 10.99 5.54 3.45
C MET A 55 10.22 6.77 3.98
N TYR A 56 10.88 7.82 4.46
CA TYR A 56 10.21 9.03 4.97
C TYR A 56 10.44 10.32 4.16
N SER A 57 11.17 10.31 3.03
CA SER A 57 11.44 11.55 2.27
C SER A 57 11.20 11.46 0.75
N HIS A 58 10.54 12.51 0.24
CA HIS A 58 10.28 12.99 -1.14
C HIS A 58 9.91 12.02 -2.29
N ALA A 59 10.36 10.77 -2.31
CA ALA A 59 9.89 9.73 -3.25
C ALA A 59 8.37 9.41 -3.11
N HIS A 60 7.75 9.93 -2.05
CA HIS A 60 6.35 9.72 -1.63
C HIS A 60 5.30 10.32 -2.55
N ILE A 61 5.52 11.56 -3.04
CA ILE A 61 4.48 12.26 -3.81
C ILE A 61 4.29 11.58 -5.16
N ASP A 62 5.41 11.28 -5.84
CA ASP A 62 5.40 10.56 -7.11
C ASP A 62 4.76 9.17 -7.00
N LEU A 63 5.08 8.40 -5.95
CA LEU A 63 4.47 7.08 -5.76
C LEU A 63 2.96 7.19 -5.48
N ILE A 64 2.55 8.11 -4.59
CA ILE A 64 1.12 8.36 -4.32
C ILE A 64 0.37 8.79 -5.59
N GLU A 65 0.93 9.72 -6.35
CA GLU A 65 0.32 10.21 -7.59
C GLU A 65 0.22 9.10 -8.62
N ARG A 66 1.28 8.30 -8.81
CA ARG A 66 1.23 7.15 -9.72
C ARG A 66 0.18 6.12 -9.26
N MET A 67 0.12 5.82 -7.96
CA MET A 67 -0.89 4.92 -7.35
C MET A 67 -2.31 5.45 -7.49
N ALA A 68 -2.50 6.76 -7.51
CA ALA A 68 -3.80 7.38 -7.76
C ALA A 68 -4.29 7.18 -9.20
N HIS A 69 -3.37 7.02 -10.16
CA HIS A 69 -3.66 7.12 -11.59
C HIS A 69 -3.55 5.79 -12.36
N ALA A 70 -2.98 4.73 -11.78
CA ALA A 70 -2.70 3.49 -12.50
C ALA A 70 -3.31 2.23 -11.87
N ARG A 71 -3.68 1.26 -12.74
CA ARG A 71 -4.20 -0.06 -12.35
C ARG A 71 -3.08 -1.01 -11.90
N GLU A 72 -1.87 -0.82 -12.43
CA GLU A 72 -0.64 -1.54 -12.10
C GLU A 72 0.55 -0.57 -12.18
N ILE A 73 1.48 -0.68 -11.23
CA ILE A 73 2.65 0.21 -11.12
C ILE A 73 3.87 -0.64 -10.77
N GLU A 74 4.96 -0.39 -11.48
CA GLU A 74 6.30 -0.79 -11.08
C GLU A 74 7.03 0.41 -10.50
N PHE A 75 7.51 0.30 -9.26
CA PHE A 75 8.30 1.33 -8.59
C PHE A 75 9.46 0.68 -7.84
N GLU A 76 10.71 1.06 -8.16
CA GLU A 76 11.91 0.52 -7.51
C GLU A 76 11.97 -1.03 -7.48
N GLY A 77 11.46 -1.70 -8.52
CA GLY A 77 11.39 -3.17 -8.58
C GLY A 77 10.27 -3.79 -7.72
N ILE A 78 9.33 -2.97 -7.25
CA ILE A 78 8.09 -3.36 -6.58
C ILE A 78 6.93 -3.28 -7.56
N ASN A 79 6.23 -4.40 -7.74
CA ASN A 79 5.02 -4.48 -8.54
C ASN A 79 3.80 -4.37 -7.63
N PHE A 80 2.92 -3.41 -7.94
CA PHE A 80 1.66 -3.22 -7.23
C PHE A 80 0.48 -3.75 -8.06
N TYR A 81 -0.32 -4.60 -7.42
CA TYR A 81 -1.58 -5.09 -7.96
C TYR A 81 -2.73 -4.63 -7.08
N THR A 82 -3.79 -4.10 -7.68
CA THR A 82 -4.92 -3.55 -6.91
C THR A 82 -6.18 -4.38 -7.09
N HIS A 83 -6.83 -4.73 -5.97
CA HIS A 83 -8.14 -5.35 -5.93
C HIS A 83 -9.09 -4.54 -5.03
N ILE A 84 -10.31 -4.31 -5.51
CA ILE A 84 -11.36 -3.60 -4.78
C ILE A 84 -12.47 -4.62 -4.51
N LEU A 85 -12.81 -4.85 -3.24
CA LEU A 85 -13.83 -5.81 -2.80
C LEU A 85 -15.11 -5.12 -2.34
#